data_AF-A0A3D0SE46-F1
#
_entry.id   AF-A0A3D0SE46-F1
#
_cell.length_a   1.000
_cell.length_b   1.000
_cell.length_c   1.000
_cell.angle_alpha   90.00
_cell.angle_beta   90.00
_cell.angle_gamma   90.00
#
_symmetry.space_group_name_H-M   'P 1'
#
loop_
_entity.id
_entity.type
_entity.pdbx_description
1 polymer ?
#
loop_
_entity_poly.entity_id
_entity_poly.type
_entity_poly.pdbx_seq_one_letter_code
_entity_poly.pdbx_strand_id
1 'polypeptide(L)'
;MNWIQQTGRHTLERVAACGRAGLMLFGALFAAPSLKNIPLTIRQLYVVGVQSLAIIIVSGLFIGMVMALQGYTILTDYGAEGSLGPMVALSLLRELGPVVTALLFAGRAGSALTAEIGLMKATEQLSSLEMMAVDPLRRVVAPRFWAGMIAMPMLALIFSAVGILGGHLVGV
;
A
#
# COMPACT_ATOMS: atom_id res chain seq x y z
N MET A 1 -9.50 20.38 -37.46
CA MET A 1 -9.73 18.93 -37.25
C MET A 1 -8.71 18.25 -36.32
N ASN A 2 -7.47 18.74 -36.20
CA ASN A 2 -6.39 18.05 -35.47
C ASN A 2 -6.64 17.87 -33.97
N TRP A 3 -7.38 18.79 -33.33
CA TRP A 3 -7.70 18.72 -31.90
C TRP A 3 -8.59 17.50 -31.56
N ILE A 4 -9.59 17.21 -32.39
CA ILE A 4 -10.48 16.05 -32.21
C ILE A 4 -9.70 14.74 -32.41
N GLN A 5 -8.78 14.71 -33.38
CA GLN A 5 -7.92 13.55 -33.63
C GLN A 5 -6.94 13.28 -32.48
N GLN A 6 -6.35 14.34 -31.89
CA GLN A 6 -5.47 14.21 -30.72
C GLN A 6 -6.23 13.71 -29.49
N THR A 7 -7.41 14.27 -29.22
CA THR A 7 -8.26 13.83 -28.11
C THR A 7 -8.72 12.38 -28.29
N GLY A 8 -9.08 11.99 -29.52
CA GLY A 8 -9.41 10.61 -29.87
C GLY A 8 -8.25 9.66 -29.63
N ARG A 9 -7.04 10.01 -30.10
CA ARG A 9 -5.83 9.22 -29.91
C ARG A 9 -5.47 9.04 -28.44
N HIS A 10 -5.47 10.10 -27.64
CA HIS A 10 -5.16 10.02 -26.21
C HIS A 10 -6.17 9.18 -25.44
N THR A 11 -7.46 9.28 -25.80
CA THR A 11 -8.50 8.46 -25.18
C THR A 11 -8.28 6.99 -25.48
N LEU A 12 -8.05 6.63 -26.74
CA LEU A 12 -7.77 5.24 -27.15
C LEU A 12 -6.48 4.69 -26.51
N GLU A 13 -5.43 5.51 -26.42
CA GLU A 13 -4.18 5.12 -25.75
C GLU A 13 -4.38 4.84 -24.26
N ARG A 14 -5.19 5.65 -23.56
CA ARG A 14 -5.53 5.43 -22.13
C ARG A 14 -6.37 4.17 -21.94
N VAL A 15 -7.36 3.94 -22.79
CA VAL A 15 -8.20 2.72 -22.76
C VAL A 15 -7.35 1.48 -23.01
N ALA A 16 -6.49 1.51 -24.03
CA ALA A 16 -5.57 0.41 -24.32
C ALA A 16 -4.56 0.17 -23.20
N ALA A 17 -4.04 1.23 -22.56
CA ALA A 17 -3.15 1.12 -21.40
C ALA A 17 -3.86 0.46 -20.20
N CYS A 18 -5.11 0.85 -19.94
CA CYS A 18 -5.93 0.23 -18.90
C CYS A 18 -6.18 -1.26 -19.19
N GLY A 19 -6.50 -1.60 -20.45
CA GLY A 19 -6.64 -3.00 -20.88
C GLY A 19 -5.38 -3.83 -20.68
N ARG A 20 -4.20 -3.31 -21.05
CA ARG A 20 -2.91 -3.98 -20.82
C ARG A 20 -2.62 -4.17 -19.33
N ALA A 21 -2.86 -3.16 -18.51
CA ALA A 21 -2.70 -3.25 -17.05
C ALA A 21 -3.64 -4.30 -16.45
N GLY A 22 -4.89 -4.35 -16.91
CA GLY A 22 -5.87 -5.36 -16.50
C GLY A 22 -5.43 -6.78 -16.84
N LEU A 23 -4.95 -7.02 -18.06
CA LEU A 23 -4.42 -8.33 -18.48
C LEU A 23 -3.18 -8.73 -17.66
N MET A 24 -2.27 -7.79 -17.40
CA MET A 24 -1.09 -8.03 -16.57
C MET A 24 -1.46 -8.38 -15.13
N LEU A 25 -2.42 -7.66 -14.54
CA LEU A 25 -2.90 -7.92 -13.18
C LEU A 25 -3.62 -9.27 -13.10
N PHE A 26 -4.48 -9.57 -14.07
CA PHE A 26 -5.17 -10.86 -14.15
C PHE A 26 -4.16 -12.01 -14.29
N GLY A 27 -3.18 -11.86 -15.18
CA GLY A 27 -2.09 -12.85 -15.31
C GLY A 27 -1.28 -13.02 -14.03
N ALA A 28 -1.02 -11.96 -13.28
CA ALA A 28 -0.34 -12.02 -11.98
C ALA A 28 -1.18 -12.67 -10.87
N LEU A 29 -2.51 -12.47 -10.88
CA LEU A 29 -3.45 -13.05 -9.92
C LEU A 29 -3.56 -14.57 -10.09
N PHE A 30 -3.73 -15.03 -11.34
CA PHE A 30 -3.89 -16.45 -11.69
C PHE A 30 -2.56 -17.22 -11.79
N ALA A 31 -1.43 -16.50 -11.87
CA ALA A 31 -0.11 -17.04 -11.59
C ALA A 31 0.04 -17.32 -10.09
N ALA A 32 -0.73 -18.30 -9.59
CA ALA A 32 -0.70 -18.72 -8.20
C ALA A 32 0.74 -19.06 -7.77
N PRO A 33 1.09 -18.81 -6.49
CA PRO A 33 2.45 -19.04 -6.00
C PRO A 33 2.79 -20.53 -6.10
N SER A 34 3.57 -20.88 -7.12
CA SER A 34 4.23 -22.19 -7.13
C SER A 34 5.09 -22.29 -5.85
N LEU A 35 5.20 -23.48 -5.26
CA LEU A 35 6.01 -23.73 -4.04
C LEU A 35 7.44 -23.16 -4.15
N LYS A 36 7.98 -23.05 -5.38
CA LYS A 36 9.30 -22.48 -5.66
C LYS A 36 9.39 -20.97 -5.47
N ASN A 37 8.27 -20.24 -5.49
CA ASN A 37 8.21 -18.78 -5.41
C ASN A 37 8.00 -18.24 -3.98
N ILE A 38 7.66 -19.10 -3.02
CA ILE A 38 7.50 -18.73 -1.59
C ILE A 38 8.71 -17.97 -1.02
N PRO A 39 9.97 -18.41 -1.20
CA PRO A 39 11.11 -17.67 -0.67
C PRO A 39 11.25 -16.28 -1.31
N LEU A 40 10.86 -16.12 -2.57
CA LEU A 40 10.82 -14.81 -3.22
C LEU A 40 9.74 -13.92 -2.60
N THR A 41 8.55 -14.46 -2.33
CA THR A 41 7.46 -13.71 -1.68
C THR A 41 7.87 -13.25 -0.29
N ILE A 42 8.56 -14.08 0.51
CA ILE A 42 9.07 -13.70 1.84
C ILE A 42 10.08 -12.56 1.73
N ARG A 43 11.02 -12.64 0.77
CA ARG A 43 11.98 -11.56 0.53
C ARG A 43 11.27 -10.26 0.14
N GLN A 44 10.24 -10.34 -0.70
CA GLN A 44 9.45 -9.17 -1.08
C GLN A 44 8.62 -8.63 0.08
N LEU A 45 8.10 -9.49 0.96
CA LEU A 45 7.40 -9.08 2.17
C LEU A 45 8.30 -8.28 3.12
N TYR A 46 9.59 -8.63 3.21
CA TYR A 46 10.56 -7.85 3.96
C TYR A 46 10.78 -6.45 3.36
N VAL A 47 10.98 -6.37 2.04
CA VAL A 47 11.22 -5.09 1.34
C VAL A 47 9.99 -4.19 1.38
N VAL A 48 8.81 -4.75 1.12
CA VAL A 48 7.55 -4.00 1.01
C VAL A 48 6.94 -3.72 2.38
N GLY A 49 6.95 -4.70 3.28
CA GLY A 49 6.38 -4.60 4.62
C GLY A 49 7.35 -3.99 5.64
N VAL A 50 8.42 -4.72 5.98
CA VAL A 50 9.31 -4.37 7.10
C VAL A 50 9.99 -3.02 6.90
N GLN A 51 10.48 -2.72 5.70
CA GLN A 51 11.08 -1.41 5.45
C GLN A 51 10.06 -0.25 5.45
N SER A 52 8.76 -0.53 5.31
CA SER A 52 7.69 0.48 5.45
C SER A 52 7.23 0.64 6.90
N LEU A 53 7.69 -0.21 7.82
CA LEU A 53 7.23 -0.23 9.21
C LEU A 53 7.57 1.08 9.94
N ALA A 54 8.75 1.64 9.71
CA ALA A 54 9.19 2.85 10.40
C ALA A 54 8.27 4.05 10.13
N ILE A 55 7.89 4.29 8.88
CA ILE A 55 6.99 5.40 8.53
C ILE A 55 5.58 5.16 9.09
N ILE A 56 5.10 3.91 9.08
CA ILE A 56 3.78 3.55 9.61
C ILE A 56 3.70 3.75 11.14
N ILE A 57 4.72 3.34 11.89
CA ILE A 57 4.75 3.51 13.35
C ILE A 57 4.82 5.00 13.72
N VAL A 58 5.74 5.74 13.11
CA VAL A 58 5.93 7.17 13.42
C VAL A 58 4.68 7.97 13.05
N SER A 59 4.14 7.77 11.85
CA SER A 59 2.91 8.46 11.43
C SER A 59 1.70 8.05 12.27
N GLY A 60 1.54 6.75 12.58
CA GLY A 60 0.44 6.26 13.42
C GLY A 60 0.45 6.88 14.81
N LEU A 61 1.63 6.98 15.43
CA LEU A 61 1.81 7.59 16.75
C LEU A 61 1.38 9.08 16.72
N PHE A 62 1.92 9.88 15.80
CA PHE A 62 1.59 11.30 15.71
C PHE A 62 0.12 11.56 15.40
N ILE A 63 -0.46 10.79 14.47
CA ILE A 63 -1.88 10.92 14.12
C ILE A 63 -2.77 10.55 15.32
N GLY A 64 -2.42 9.49 16.06
CA GLY A 64 -3.12 9.12 17.28
C GLY A 64 -3.10 10.21 18.35
N MET A 65 -1.93 10.82 18.59
CA MET A 65 -1.77 11.91 19.56
C MET A 65 -2.60 13.15 19.17
N VAL A 66 -2.55 13.56 17.90
CA VAL A 66 -3.31 14.73 17.41
C VAL A 66 -4.82 14.48 17.52
N MET A 67 -5.28 13.28 17.14
CA MET A 67 -6.69 12.90 17.24
C MET A 67 -7.19 12.89 18.68
N ALA A 68 -6.39 12.41 19.64
CA ALA A 68 -6.77 12.42 21.05
C ALA A 68 -6.83 13.85 21.61
N LEU A 69 -5.86 14.71 21.30
CA LEU A 69 -5.87 16.10 21.74
C LEU A 69 -7.10 16.85 21.21
N GLN A 70 -7.38 16.71 19.91
CA GLN A 70 -8.53 17.37 19.29
C GLN A 70 -9.86 16.78 19.77
N GLY A 71 -9.93 15.45 19.91
CA GLY A 71 -11.08 14.76 20.47
C GLY A 71 -11.40 15.23 21.89
N TYR A 72 -10.38 15.35 22.74
CA TYR A 72 -10.54 15.80 24.13
C TYR A 72 -11.17 17.19 24.18
N THR A 73 -10.64 18.16 23.42
CA THR A 73 -11.20 19.53 23.40
C THR A 73 -12.66 19.59 22.94
N ILE A 74 -13.10 18.66 22.10
CA ILE A 74 -14.51 18.60 21.67
C ILE A 74 -15.36 17.95 22.76
N LEU A 75 -14.89 16.84 23.36
CA LEU A 75 -15.62 16.05 24.34
C LEU A 75 -15.77 16.76 25.69
N THR A 76 -14.83 17.64 26.07
CA THR A 76 -14.92 18.48 27.27
C THR A 76 -16.11 19.42 27.22
N ASP A 77 -16.42 19.98 26.05
CA ASP A 77 -17.55 20.92 25.87
C ASP A 77 -18.91 20.23 26.10
N TYR A 78 -18.98 18.91 25.88
CA TYR A 78 -20.16 18.08 26.11
C TYR A 78 -20.12 17.34 27.46
N GLY A 79 -19.08 17.52 28.28
CA GLY A 79 -18.90 16.80 29.55
C GLY A 79 -18.73 15.28 29.41
N ALA A 80 -18.27 14.81 28.24
CA ALA A 80 -18.22 13.39 27.88
C ALA A 80 -16.79 12.84 27.75
N GLU A 81 -15.85 13.36 28.52
CA GLU A 81 -14.41 13.03 28.47
C GLU A 81 -14.11 11.52 28.53
N GLY A 82 -14.91 10.74 29.28
CA GLY A 82 -14.78 9.28 29.37
C GLY A 82 -15.00 8.53 28.04
N SER A 83 -15.57 9.18 27.02
CA SER A 83 -15.80 8.60 25.69
C SER A 83 -14.66 8.84 24.69
N LEU A 84 -13.55 9.46 25.13
CA LEU A 84 -12.39 9.75 24.27
C LEU A 84 -11.76 8.47 23.69
N GLY A 85 -11.53 7.45 24.51
CA GLY A 85 -10.94 6.18 24.08
C GLY A 85 -11.74 5.48 22.96
N PRO A 86 -13.05 5.23 23.16
CA PRO A 86 -13.91 4.67 22.12
C PRO A 86 -13.95 5.51 20.84
N MET A 87 -13.99 6.84 20.95
CA MET A 87 -13.96 7.74 19.79
C MET A 87 -12.70 7.53 18.96
N VAL A 88 -11.51 7.58 19.60
CA VAL A 88 -10.21 7.42 18.92
C VAL A 88 -10.09 6.04 18.28
N ALA A 89 -10.45 4.97 19.01
CA ALA A 89 -10.36 3.60 18.51
C ALA A 89 -11.28 3.36 17.30
N LEU A 90 -12.54 3.80 17.36
CA LEU A 90 -13.49 3.63 16.25
C LEU A 90 -13.06 4.41 15.01
N SER A 91 -12.58 5.64 15.20
CA SER A 91 -12.15 6.51 14.09
C SER A 91 -10.92 5.94 13.37
N LEU A 92 -9.95 5.41 14.13
CA LEU A 92 -8.75 4.77 13.58
C LEU A 92 -9.05 3.44 12.90
N LEU A 93 -9.92 2.60 13.45
CA LEU A 93 -10.19 1.27 12.89
C LEU A 93 -11.07 1.33 11.63
N ARG A 94 -12.03 2.25 11.54
CA ARG A 94 -13.00 2.28 10.44
C ARG A 94 -12.55 3.13 9.25
N GLU A 95 -11.89 4.25 9.52
CA GLU A 95 -11.64 5.25 8.48
C GLU A 95 -10.14 5.49 8.31
N LEU A 96 -9.52 6.11 9.32
CA LEU A 96 -8.19 6.70 9.16
C LEU A 96 -7.09 5.64 9.05
N GLY A 97 -7.19 4.53 9.77
CA GLY A 97 -6.16 3.49 9.76
C GLY A 97 -5.92 2.90 8.37
N PRO A 98 -6.93 2.31 7.73
CA PRO A 98 -6.78 1.75 6.38
C PRO A 98 -6.43 2.80 5.33
N VAL A 99 -7.08 3.97 5.36
CA VAL A 99 -6.91 5.01 4.33
C VAL A 99 -5.51 5.63 4.38
N VAL A 100 -5.07 6.06 5.57
CA VAL A 100 -3.74 6.68 5.73
C VAL A 100 -2.64 5.66 5.49
N THR A 101 -2.79 4.43 5.99
CA THR A 101 -1.82 3.36 5.72
C THR A 101 -1.69 3.10 4.22
N ALA A 102 -2.81 3.06 3.48
CA ALA A 102 -2.78 2.85 2.04
C ALA A 102 -2.07 3.99 1.29
N LEU A 103 -2.32 5.25 1.68
CA LEU A 103 -1.65 6.42 1.12
C LEU A 103 -0.14 6.38 1.35
N LEU A 104 0.29 6.13 2.59
CA LEU A 104 1.71 6.03 2.95
C LEU A 104 2.39 4.85 2.24
N PHE A 105 1.70 3.71 2.16
CA PHE A 105 2.19 2.54 1.45
C PHE A 105 2.35 2.79 -0.04
N ALA A 106 1.37 3.42 -0.70
CA ALA A 106 1.46 3.78 -2.11
C ALA A 106 2.64 4.73 -2.37
N GLY A 107 2.85 5.71 -1.49
CA GLY A 107 3.95 6.66 -1.57
C GLY A 107 5.33 5.99 -1.46
N ARG A 108 5.54 5.15 -0.44
CA ARG A 108 6.85 4.55 -0.18
C ARG A 108 7.06 3.23 -0.94
N ALA A 109 6.23 2.23 -0.67
CA ALA A 109 6.40 0.90 -1.25
C ALA A 109 6.00 0.86 -2.73
N GLY A 110 4.93 1.57 -3.11
CA GLY A 110 4.48 1.66 -4.51
C GLY A 110 5.53 2.31 -5.43
N SER A 111 6.13 3.42 -4.98
CA SER A 111 7.21 4.07 -5.72
C SER A 111 8.46 3.21 -5.83
N ALA A 112 8.84 2.53 -4.74
CA ALA A 112 9.99 1.61 -4.74
C ALA A 112 9.79 0.43 -5.70
N LEU A 113 8.60 -0.19 -5.70
CA LEU A 113 8.26 -1.28 -6.62
C LEU A 113 8.30 -0.83 -8.08
N THR A 114 7.78 0.37 -8.36
CA THR A 114 7.79 0.93 -9.71
C THR A 114 9.24 1.20 -10.19
N ALA A 115 10.08 1.76 -9.32
CA ALA A 115 11.48 2.01 -9.61
C ALA A 115 12.26 0.69 -9.82
N GLU A 116 12.02 -0.33 -9.00
CA GLU A 116 12.69 -1.63 -9.12
C GLU A 116 12.36 -2.31 -10.46
N ILE A 117 11.08 -2.39 -10.83
CA ILE A 117 10.66 -2.98 -12.11
C ILE A 117 11.16 -2.13 -13.28
N GLY A 118 11.13 -0.79 -13.16
CA GLY A 118 11.68 0.12 -14.16
C GLY A 118 13.16 -0.09 -14.40
N LEU A 119 13.95 -0.29 -13.33
CA LEU A 119 15.37 -0.59 -13.42
C LEU A 119 15.62 -1.96 -14.07
N MET A 120 14.85 -2.99 -13.70
CA MET A 120 14.95 -4.32 -14.33
C MET A 120 14.64 -4.27 -15.82
N LYS A 121 13.70 -3.41 -16.23
CA LYS A 121 13.40 -3.19 -17.64
C LYS A 121 14.52 -2.44 -18.35
N ALA A 122 15.04 -1.35 -17.77
CA ALA A 122 16.11 -0.55 -18.34
C ALA A 122 17.45 -1.31 -18.48
N THR A 123 17.66 -2.33 -17.64
CA THR A 123 18.84 -3.20 -17.67
C THR A 123 18.61 -4.51 -18.43
N GLU A 124 17.51 -4.64 -19.17
CA GLU A 124 17.14 -5.83 -19.98
C GLU A 124 17.04 -7.14 -19.17
N GLN A 125 16.89 -7.06 -17.84
CA GLN A 125 16.74 -8.24 -16.97
C GLN A 125 15.43 -8.97 -17.23
N LEU A 126 14.36 -8.26 -17.62
CA LEU A 126 13.09 -8.89 -17.97
C LEU A 126 13.20 -9.69 -19.28
N SER A 127 13.80 -9.09 -20.31
CA SER A 127 14.02 -9.70 -21.62
C SER A 127 14.94 -10.93 -21.52
N SER A 128 15.97 -10.88 -20.67
CA SER A 128 16.85 -12.03 -20.45
C SER A 128 16.15 -13.22 -19.79
N LEU A 129 15.19 -12.99 -18.88
CA LEU A 129 14.37 -14.07 -18.31
C LEU A 129 13.51 -14.75 -19.39
N GLU A 130 12.91 -13.98 -20.29
CA GLU A 130 12.13 -14.52 -21.42
C GLU A 130 13.00 -15.40 -22.34
N MET A 131 14.24 -14.99 -22.61
CA MET A 131 15.20 -15.80 -23.38
C MET A 131 15.58 -17.11 -22.69
N MET A 132 15.50 -17.17 -21.36
CA MET A 132 15.71 -18.39 -20.57
C MET A 132 14.45 -19.27 -20.45
N ALA A 133 13.41 -18.98 -21.24
CA ALA A 133 12.09 -19.62 -21.15
C ALA A 133 11.44 -19.49 -19.75
N VAL A 134 11.75 -18.41 -19.03
CA VAL A 134 11.19 -18.10 -17.72
C VAL A 134 10.25 -16.91 -17.84
N ASP A 135 8.97 -17.13 -17.56
CA ASP A 135 7.96 -16.07 -17.59
C ASP A 135 8.24 -14.99 -16.50
N PRO A 136 8.58 -13.74 -16.89
CA PRO A 136 8.88 -12.67 -15.94
C PRO A 136 7.65 -12.24 -15.14
N LEU A 137 6.43 -12.37 -15.68
CA LEU A 137 5.19 -12.03 -14.97
C LEU A 137 5.04 -12.90 -13.73
N ARG A 138 5.26 -14.21 -13.89
CA ARG A 138 5.15 -15.21 -12.81
C ARG A 138 6.28 -15.11 -11.79
N ARG A 139 7.49 -14.76 -12.24
CA ARG A 139 8.69 -14.78 -11.37
C ARG A 139 8.98 -13.45 -10.68
N VAL A 140 8.61 -12.33 -11.30
CA VAL A 140 8.92 -10.97 -10.82
C VAL A 140 7.67 -10.30 -10.27
N VAL A 141 6.59 -10.25 -11.05
CA VAL A 141 5.39 -9.46 -10.69
C VAL A 141 4.54 -10.17 -9.63
N ALA A 142 4.24 -11.46 -9.82
CA ALA A 142 3.34 -12.19 -8.92
C ALA A 142 3.81 -12.21 -7.45
N PRO A 143 5.09 -12.52 -7.11
CA PRO A 143 5.54 -12.50 -5.72
C PRO A 143 5.43 -11.13 -5.05
N ARG A 144 5.69 -10.04 -5.80
CA ARG A 144 5.56 -8.66 -5.31
C ARG A 144 4.11 -8.29 -5.06
N PHE A 145 3.20 -8.70 -5.95
CA PHE A 145 1.77 -8.48 -5.80
C PHE A 145 1.22 -9.16 -4.54
N TRP A 146 1.53 -10.45 -4.34
CA TRP A 146 1.12 -11.19 -3.15
C TRP A 146 1.76 -10.65 -1.86
N ALA A 147 3.04 -10.27 -1.90
CA ALA A 147 3.69 -9.63 -0.76
C ALA A 147 3.00 -8.32 -0.36
N GLY A 148 2.63 -7.48 -1.34
CA GLY A 148 1.88 -6.24 -1.08
C GLY A 148 0.47 -6.49 -0.52
N MET A 149 -0.24 -7.49 -1.07
CA MET A 149 -1.58 -7.87 -0.61
C MET A 149 -1.59 -8.35 0.84
N ILE A 150 -0.56 -9.07 1.27
CA ILE A 150 -0.41 -9.53 2.66
C ILE A 150 0.10 -8.39 3.57
N ALA A 151 1.05 -7.58 3.09
CA ALA A 151 1.64 -6.50 3.88
C ALA A 151 0.62 -5.40 4.24
N MET A 152 -0.24 -5.00 3.30
CA MET A 152 -1.21 -3.91 3.51
C MET A 152 -2.10 -4.07 4.76
N PRO A 153 -2.86 -5.16 4.93
CA PRO A 153 -3.70 -5.34 6.11
C PRO A 153 -2.87 -5.47 7.40
N MET A 154 -1.70 -6.12 7.35
CA MET A 154 -0.81 -6.21 8.50
C MET A 154 -0.31 -4.83 8.95
N LEU A 155 0.11 -3.99 8.01
CA LEU A 155 0.56 -2.63 8.31
C LEU A 155 -0.58 -1.76 8.84
N ALA A 156 -1.80 -1.90 8.31
CA ALA A 156 -2.97 -1.15 8.79
C ALA A 156 -3.32 -1.50 10.24
N LEU A 157 -3.23 -2.79 10.61
CA LEU A 157 -3.42 -3.22 11.99
C LEU A 157 -2.36 -2.62 12.93
N ILE A 158 -1.09 -2.62 12.51
CA ILE A 158 0.00 -2.01 13.28
C ILE A 158 -0.21 -0.50 13.42
N PHE A 159 -0.61 0.19 12.34
CA PHE A 159 -0.92 1.61 12.36
C PHE A 159 -2.01 1.92 13.39
N SER A 160 -3.13 1.20 13.34
CA SER A 160 -4.24 1.40 14.28
C SER A 160 -3.84 1.09 15.73
N ALA A 161 -3.07 0.03 15.96
CA ALA A 161 -2.58 -0.31 17.30
C ALA A 161 -1.67 0.80 17.88
N VAL A 162 -0.70 1.28 17.10
CA VAL A 162 0.21 2.36 17.53
C VAL A 162 -0.54 3.68 17.67
N GLY A 163 -1.53 3.96 16.81
CA GLY A 163 -2.36 5.15 16.93
C GLY A 163 -3.20 5.17 18.20
N ILE A 164 -3.76 4.03 18.62
CA ILE A 164 -4.48 3.92 19.90
C ILE A 164 -3.53 4.14 21.08
N LEU A 165 -2.32 3.57 21.04
CA LEU A 165 -1.30 3.81 22.06
C LEU A 165 -0.89 5.28 22.14
N GLY A 166 -0.72 5.95 21.00
CA GLY A 166 -0.45 7.38 20.93
C GLY A 166 -1.59 8.22 21.51
N GLY A 167 -2.84 7.85 21.23
CA GLY A 167 -4.00 8.53 21.82
C GLY A 167 -4.10 8.33 23.34
N HIS A 168 -3.76 7.13 23.84
CA HIS A 168 -3.71 6.85 25.27
C HIS A 168 -2.66 7.67 26.01
N LEU A 169 -1.49 7.91 25.40
CA LEU A 169 -0.43 8.74 25.99
C LEU A 169 -0.81 10.22 26.18
N VAL A 170 -1.81 10.72 25.46
CA VAL A 170 -2.26 12.12 25.52
C VAL A 170 -3.54 12.27 26.33
N GLY A 171 -4.43 11.27 26.28
CA GLY A 171 -5.71 11.31 26.98
C GLY A 171 -5.67 10.88 28.45
N VAL A 172 -4.54 10.33 28.92
CA VAL A 172 -4.25 10.05 30.34
C VAL A 172 -3.37 11.16 30.90
#